data_AF-A0A353YEA6-F1
#
_entry.id   AF-A0A353YEA6-F1
#
_cell.length_a   1.000
_cell.length_b   1.000
_cell.length_c   1.000
_cell.angle_alpha   90.00
_cell.angle_beta   90.00
_cell.angle_gamma   90.00
#
_symmetry.space_group_name_H-M   'P 1'
#
loop_
_entity.id
_entity.type
_entity.pdbx_description
1 polymer ?
#
loop_
_entity_poly.entity_id
_entity_poly.type
_entity_poly.pdbx_seq_one_letter_code
_entity_poly.pdbx_strand_id
1 'polypeptide(L)' 'RRARFAHEIEAREFLLAHVASEIAERVAIMLRPFPLALDLGAYHGLLGRKVAELPSVRAMIYAESAEAFVALCPRPAL' A
#
# COMPACT_ATOMS: atom_id res chain seq x y z
N ARG A 1 2.12 -17.59 9.34
CA ARG A 1 3.06 -18.01 8.25
C ARG A 1 3.70 -16.82 7.51
N ARG A 2 2.94 -15.77 7.15
CA ARG A 2 3.41 -14.57 6.40
C ARG A 2 4.48 -13.74 7.11
N ALA A 3 4.35 -13.53 8.43
CA ALA A 3 5.26 -12.69 9.23
C ALA A 3 6.75 -13.03 9.08
N ARG A 4 7.09 -14.29 8.79
CA ARG A 4 8.47 -14.72 8.55
C ARG A 4 9.09 -14.06 7.32
N PHE A 5 8.34 -13.62 6.34
CA PHE A 5 8.88 -12.97 5.15
C PHE A 5 9.03 -11.45 5.29
N ALA A 6 8.62 -10.87 6.44
CA ALA A 6 8.71 -9.43 6.65
C ALA A 6 10.15 -8.90 6.55
N HIS A 7 11.13 -9.69 7.01
CA HIS A 7 12.55 -9.34 6.92
C HIS A 7 13.16 -9.47 5.52
N GLU A 8 12.49 -10.16 4.59
CA GLU A 8 12.95 -10.35 3.19
C GLU A 8 12.20 -9.44 2.21
N ILE A 9 11.32 -8.57 2.69
CA ILE A 9 10.33 -7.90 1.82
C ILE A 9 11.00 -6.98 0.79
N GLU A 10 12.07 -6.30 1.19
CA GLU A 10 12.87 -5.42 0.32
C GLU A 10 13.47 -6.19 -0.86
N ALA A 11 13.89 -7.44 -0.65
CA ALA A 11 14.47 -8.29 -1.70
C ALA A 11 13.45 -8.69 -2.80
N ARG A 12 12.16 -8.49 -2.54
CA ARG A 12 11.05 -8.83 -3.45
C ARG A 12 10.30 -7.58 -3.94
N GLU A 13 10.81 -6.40 -3.62
CA GLU A 13 10.12 -5.14 -3.85
C GLU A 13 9.99 -4.82 -5.34
N PHE A 14 10.95 -5.20 -6.19
CA PHE A 14 10.95 -4.84 -7.62
C PHE A 14 9.65 -5.21 -8.35
N LEU A 15 9.18 -6.45 -8.20
CA LEU A 15 7.94 -6.90 -8.85
C LEU A 15 6.71 -6.20 -8.26
N LEU A 16 6.70 -5.98 -6.95
CA LEU A 16 5.61 -5.29 -6.26
C LEU A 16 5.56 -3.80 -6.65
N ALA A 17 6.72 -3.16 -6.81
CA ALA A 17 6.84 -1.76 -7.18
C ALA A 17 6.30 -1.51 -8.59
N HIS A 18 6.58 -2.41 -9.52
CA HIS A 18 6.05 -2.33 -10.88
C HIS A 18 4.52 -2.40 -10.89
N VAL A 19 3.94 -3.44 -10.27
CA VAL A 19 2.48 -3.60 -10.19
C VAL A 19 1.84 -2.43 -9.43
N ALA A 20 2.46 -1.96 -8.35
CA ALA A 20 1.96 -0.83 -7.58
C ALA A 20 1.89 0.47 -8.40
N SER A 21 2.88 0.73 -9.25
CA SER A 21 2.85 1.86 -10.18
C SER A 21 1.71 1.72 -11.18
N GLU A 22 1.54 0.56 -11.82
CA GLU A 22 0.46 0.41 -12.81
C GLU A 22 -0.95 0.52 -12.19
N ILE A 23 -1.13 0.06 -10.94
CA ILE A 23 -2.40 0.24 -10.24
C ILE A 23 -2.63 1.72 -9.94
N ALA A 24 -1.62 2.44 -9.44
CA ALA A 24 -1.73 3.87 -9.16
C ALA A 24 -2.08 4.67 -10.42
N GLU A 25 -1.48 4.35 -11.58
CA GLU A 25 -1.82 4.95 -12.87
C GLU A 25 -3.30 4.72 -13.25
N ARG A 26 -3.82 3.51 -13.03
CA ARG A 26 -5.23 3.19 -13.28
C ARG A 26 -6.18 3.90 -12.32
N VAL A 27 -5.77 4.16 -11.07
CA VAL A 27 -6.56 4.95 -10.12
C VAL A 27 -6.51 6.44 -10.51
N ALA A 28 -5.38 6.93 -11.01
CA ALA A 28 -5.20 8.34 -11.39
C ALA A 28 -6.15 8.80 -12.52
N ILE A 29 -6.55 7.90 -13.42
CA ILE A 29 -7.50 8.22 -14.49
C ILE A 29 -8.98 8.25 -14.03
N MET A 30 -9.26 7.85 -12.78
CA MET A 30 -10.63 7.86 -12.26
C MET A 30 -11.05 9.29 -11.92
N LEU A 31 -12.21 9.72 -12.46
CA LEU A 31 -12.74 11.07 -12.24
C LEU A 31 -13.41 11.28 -10.87
N ARG A 32 -13.54 10.22 -10.07
CA ARG A 32 -14.16 10.28 -8.74
C ARG A 32 -13.13 10.60 -7.67
N PRO A 33 -13.49 11.36 -6.63
CA PRO A 33 -12.65 11.48 -5.44
C PRO A 33 -12.72 10.21 -4.58
N PHE A 34 -11.65 9.99 -3.82
CA PHE A 34 -11.48 8.98 -2.78
C PHE A 34 -11.17 9.67 -1.44
N PRO A 35 -12.19 10.15 -0.72
CA PRO A 35 -11.98 10.81 0.57
C PRO A 35 -11.28 9.93 1.61
N LEU A 36 -11.42 8.60 1.48
CA LEU A 36 -10.75 7.61 2.30
C LEU A 36 -10.45 6.38 1.43
N ALA A 37 -9.23 5.87 1.54
CA ALA A 37 -8.75 4.67 0.88
C ALA A 37 -8.14 3.69 1.89
N LEU A 38 -8.16 2.41 1.54
CA LEU A 38 -7.62 1.31 2.32
C LEU A 38 -6.69 0.47 1.43
N ASP A 39 -5.42 0.37 1.82
CA ASP A 39 -4.48 -0.61 1.28
C ASP A 39 -4.62 -1.92 2.08
N LEU A 40 -5.33 -2.89 1.51
CA LEU A 40 -5.63 -4.17 2.18
C LEU A 40 -4.60 -5.23 1.81
N GLY A 41 -3.97 -5.81 2.83
CA GLY A 41 -2.80 -6.67 2.63
C GLY A 41 -1.57 -5.84 2.29
N ALA A 42 -1.38 -4.74 3.02
CA ALA A 42 -0.46 -3.66 2.66
C ALA A 42 1.03 -4.06 2.62
N TYR A 43 1.44 -5.18 3.23
CA TYR A 43 2.84 -5.54 3.47
C TYR A 43 3.64 -4.42 4.15
N HIS A 44 4.33 -3.55 3.40
CA HIS A 44 5.04 -2.37 3.92
C HIS A 44 4.49 -1.05 3.36
N GLY A 45 3.30 -1.09 2.76
CA GLY A 45 2.53 0.07 2.29
C GLY A 45 2.95 0.63 0.94
N LEU A 46 3.63 -0.16 0.09
CA LEU A 46 4.18 0.32 -1.19
C LEU A 46 3.09 0.87 -2.13
N LEU A 47 1.99 0.13 -2.30
CA LEU A 47 0.87 0.55 -3.13
C LEU A 47 0.15 1.76 -2.52
N GLY A 48 -0.21 1.67 -1.24
CA GLY A 48 -0.90 2.76 -0.57
C GLY A 48 -0.12 4.07 -0.56
N ARG A 49 1.23 4.04 -0.50
CA ARG A 49 2.06 5.27 -0.66
C ARG A 49 1.86 5.91 -2.02
N LYS A 50 1.99 5.14 -3.10
CA LYS A 50 1.79 5.64 -4.47
C LYS A 50 0.38 6.18 -4.69
N VAL A 51 -0.63 5.48 -4.18
CA VAL A 51 -2.03 5.91 -4.31
C VAL A 51 -2.32 7.16 -3.45
N ALA A 52 -1.69 7.29 -2.28
CA ALA A 52 -1.85 8.46 -1.42
C ALA A 52 -1.23 9.75 -1.99
N GLU A 53 -0.31 9.64 -2.97
CA GLU A 53 0.24 10.80 -3.70
C GLU A 53 -0.75 11.37 -4.73
N LEU A 54 -1.84 10.65 -5.05
CA LEU A 54 -2.83 11.10 -6.02
C LEU A 54 -3.71 12.21 -5.44
N PRO A 55 -3.97 13.31 -6.19
CA PRO A 55 -4.81 14.41 -5.72
C PRO A 55 -6.25 14.00 -5.38
N SER A 56 -6.72 12.89 -5.96
CA SER A 56 -8.05 12.36 -5.71
C SER A 56 -8.16 11.62 -4.37
N VAL A 57 -7.05 11.30 -3.70
CA VAL A 57 -7.00 10.53 -2.46
C VAL A 57 -6.68 11.44 -1.28
N ARG A 58 -7.59 11.52 -0.30
CA ARG A 58 -7.41 12.42 0.86
C ARG A 58 -6.78 11.74 2.07
N ALA A 59 -7.11 10.48 2.31
CA ALA A 59 -6.63 9.73 3.46
C ALA A 59 -6.40 8.26 3.08
N MET A 60 -5.32 7.69 3.59
CA MET A 60 -4.93 6.29 3.37
C MET A 60 -4.82 5.58 4.71
N ILE A 61 -5.45 4.41 4.82
CA ILE A 61 -5.27 3.47 5.92
C ILE A 61 -4.58 2.22 5.37
N TYR A 62 -3.66 1.66 6.13
CA TYR A 62 -2.97 0.43 5.77
C TYR A 62 -3.47 -0.70 6.66
N ALA A 63 -3.84 -1.84 6.09
CA ALA A 63 -4.30 -3.00 6.86
C ALA A 63 -3.52 -4.25 6.48
N GLU A 64 -3.04 -5.00 7.47
CA GLU A 64 -2.39 -6.29 7.23
C GLU A 64 -2.68 -7.30 8.34
N SER A 65 -2.89 -8.54 7.91
CA SER A 65 -3.23 -9.67 8.78
C SER A 65 -2.08 -10.15 9.67
N ALA A 66 -0.86 -9.71 9.39
CA ALA A 66 0.35 -10.12 10.07
C ALA A 66 1.03 -8.90 10.71
N GLU A 67 1.04 -8.86 12.04
CA GLU A 67 1.52 -7.75 12.86
C GLU A 67 2.93 -7.27 12.49
N ALA A 68 3.83 -8.18 12.12
CA ALA A 68 5.18 -7.85 11.67
C ALA A 68 5.21 -6.91 10.45
N PHE A 69 4.19 -6.96 9.59
CA PHE A 69 4.04 -6.07 8.44
C PHE A 69 3.33 -4.77 8.80
N VAL A 70 2.39 -4.79 9.75
CA VAL A 70 1.73 -3.57 10.26
C VAL A 70 2.78 -2.57 10.79
N ALA A 71 3.84 -3.07 11.43
CA ALA A 71 4.96 -2.25 11.90
C ALA A 71 5.78 -1.58 10.79
N LEU A 72 5.72 -2.10 9.55
CA LEU A 72 6.45 -1.57 8.38
C LEU A 72 5.61 -0.59 7.55
N CYS A 73 4.30 -0.55 7.78
CA CYS A 73 3.39 0.34 7.06
C CYS A 73 3.47 1.79 7.57
N PRO A 74 3.21 2.79 6.70
CA PRO A 74 2.90 4.14 7.16
C PRO A 74 1.66 4.15 8.08
N ARG A 75 1.55 5.17 8.93
CA ARG A 75 0.39 5.32 9.82
C ARG A 75 -0.71 6.14 9.15
N PRO A 76 -2.00 5.87 9.42
CA PRO A 76 -2.54 4.85 10.33
C PRO A 76 -2.47 3.43 9.74
N ALA A 77 -2.07 2.46 10.57
CA ALA A 77 -1.96 1.05 10.19
C ALA A 77 -2.60 0.14 11.25
N LEU A 78 -3.28 -0.91 10.79
CA LEU A 78 -4.00 -1.91 11.60
C LEU A 78 -3.63 -3.34 11.19
#